data_AF-A0A8B7NP47-F1
#
_entry.id   AF-A0A8B7NP47-F1
#
_cell.length_a   1.000
_cell.length_b   1.000
_cell.length_c   1.000
_cell.angle_alpha   90.00
_cell.angle_beta   90.00
_cell.angle_gamma   90.00
#
_symmetry.space_group_name_H-M   'P 1'
#
loop_
_entity.id
_entity.type
_entity.pdbx_description
1 polymer ?
#
loop_
_entity_poly.entity_id
_entity_poly.type
_entity_poly.pdbx_seq_one_letter_code
_entity_poly.pdbx_strand_id
1 'polypeptide(L)'
;MAAATPLKDLPKVDATLKDQLEGFTPDKLKPAQTEEKTALPTKEDIATEKTHQSIFQGIEHYDKSSLQHTETSEKITLPDQQDIAAEKDQQALLSGIERFDASALKKTETLEKNPLPTKEEIEQEKAA
;
A
#
# COMPACT_ATOMS: atom_id res chain seq x y z
N MET A 1 5.89 38.65 26.86
CA MET A 1 6.44 39.62 25.89
C MET A 1 7.95 39.56 26.00
N ALA A 2 8.65 39.00 25.01
CA ALA A 2 10.11 38.95 25.05
C ALA A 2 10.66 40.37 24.89
N ALA A 3 11.36 40.87 25.91
CA ALA A 3 11.97 42.19 25.89
C ALA A 3 13.02 42.23 24.76
N ALA A 4 12.93 43.24 23.88
CA ALA A 4 13.92 43.46 22.83
C ALA A 4 15.29 43.68 23.48
N THR A 5 16.27 42.85 23.14
CA THR A 5 17.64 42.99 23.62
C THR A 5 18.23 44.30 23.09
N PRO A 6 18.80 45.16 23.95
CA PRO A 6 19.37 46.42 23.53
C PRO A 6 20.63 46.17 22.68
N LEU A 7 20.87 47.03 21.67
CA LEU A 7 21.89 46.85 20.63
C LEU A 7 23.31 46.53 21.15
N LYS A 8 23.64 46.99 22.36
CA LYS A 8 24.92 46.76 23.05
C LYS A 8 25.14 45.33 23.54
N ASP A 9 24.06 44.58 23.75
CA ASP A 9 24.07 43.23 24.30
C ASP A 9 23.97 42.16 23.19
N LEU A 10 23.90 42.58 21.92
CA LEU A 10 24.05 41.67 20.79
C LEU A 10 25.53 41.27 20.64
N PRO A 11 25.83 40.02 20.27
CA PRO A 11 27.18 39.59 19.98
C PRO A 11 27.79 40.48 18.89
N LYS A 12 28.94 41.07 19.19
CA LYS A 12 29.67 41.92 18.23
C LYS A 12 30.13 41.03 17.08
N VAL A 13 29.83 41.45 15.86
CA VAL A 13 30.33 40.80 14.65
C VAL A 13 31.86 40.81 14.70
N ASP A 14 32.47 39.65 14.43
CA ASP A 14 33.92 39.50 14.43
C ASP A 14 34.57 40.53 13.48
N ALA A 15 35.66 41.15 13.91
CA ALA A 15 36.34 42.20 13.15
C ALA A 15 36.77 41.71 11.76
N THR A 16 37.15 40.44 11.64
CA THR A 16 37.55 39.85 10.36
C THR A 16 36.39 39.75 9.38
N LEU A 17 35.18 39.44 9.86
CA LEU A 17 33.98 39.39 9.02
C LEU A 17 33.57 40.80 8.58
N LYS A 18 33.75 41.79 9.46
CA LYS A 18 33.48 43.19 9.15
C LYS A 18 34.42 43.72 8.05
N ASP A 19 35.72 43.46 8.17
CA ASP A 19 36.71 43.84 7.15
C ASP A 19 36.47 43.12 5.82
N GLN A 20 36.07 41.85 5.86
CA GLN A 20 35.71 41.08 4.67
C GLN A 20 34.47 41.63 3.95
N LEU A 21 33.47 42.10 4.71
CA LEU A 21 32.27 42.74 4.17
C LEU A 21 32.57 44.14 3.61
N GLU A 22 33.41 44.93 4.29
CA GLU A 22 33.84 46.25 3.81
C GLU A 22 34.70 46.15 2.54
N GLY A 23 35.50 45.09 2.41
CA GLY A 23 36.30 44.78 1.22
C GLY A 23 35.59 43.95 0.15
N PHE A 24 34.33 43.59 0.35
CA PHE A 24 33.54 42.86 -0.63
C PHE A 24 33.06 43.82 -1.72
N THR A 25 33.64 43.70 -2.90
CA THR A 25 33.14 44.39 -4.10
C THR A 25 32.39 43.39 -4.97
N PRO A 26 31.28 43.80 -5.60
CA PRO A 26 30.49 42.92 -6.47
C PRO A 26 31.32 42.37 -7.65
N ASP A 27 32.45 42.99 -8.00
CA ASP A 27 33.40 42.51 -9.01
C ASP A 27 34.04 41.17 -8.67
N LYS A 28 34.02 40.76 -7.38
CA LYS A 28 34.52 39.45 -6.93
C LYS A 28 33.51 38.33 -7.17
N LEU A 29 32.27 38.65 -7.52
CA LEU A 29 31.28 37.66 -7.94
C LEU A 29 31.54 37.27 -9.39
N LYS A 30 31.52 35.96 -9.67
CA LYS A 30 31.53 35.50 -11.06
C LYS A 30 30.21 35.94 -11.71
N PRO A 31 30.24 36.48 -12.94
CA PRO A 31 29.01 36.78 -13.66
C PRO A 31 28.21 35.48 -13.83
N ALA A 32 26.99 35.48 -13.30
CA ALA A 32 26.04 34.39 -13.51
C ALA A 32 25.28 34.67 -14.81
N GLN A 33 25.37 33.75 -15.78
CA GLN A 33 24.58 33.84 -16.99
C GLN A 33 23.12 33.51 -16.65
N THR A 34 22.29 34.54 -16.55
CA THR A 34 20.84 34.40 -16.43
C THR A 34 20.24 34.27 -17.83
N GLU A 35 19.79 33.07 -18.19
CA GLU A 35 19.01 32.88 -19.41
C GLU A 35 17.54 33.22 -19.13
N GLU A 36 17.08 34.34 -19.68
CA GLU A 36 15.65 34.65 -19.77
C GLU A 36 15.07 33.77 -20.89
N LYS A 37 14.30 32.73 -20.53
CA LYS A 37 13.59 31.91 -21.51
C LYS A 37 12.40 32.68 -22.11
N THR A 38 12.70 33.61 -23.00
CA THR A 38 11.72 34.31 -23.86
C THR A 38 11.38 33.52 -25.12
N ALA A 39 11.60 32.19 -25.09
CA ALA A 39 11.26 31.34 -26.22
C ALA A 39 9.73 31.37 -26.39
N LEU A 40 9.31 31.87 -27.55
CA LEU A 40 7.91 31.80 -27.96
C LEU A 40 7.48 30.32 -27.97
N PRO A 41 6.22 30.03 -27.61
CA PRO A 41 5.67 28.68 -27.74
C PRO A 41 6.00 28.12 -29.13
N THR A 42 6.46 26.88 -29.18
CA THR A 42 6.78 26.25 -30.45
C THR A 42 5.49 25.99 -31.23
N LYS A 43 5.61 25.76 -32.54
CA LYS A 43 4.46 25.36 -33.37
C LYS A 43 3.82 24.07 -32.86
N GLU A 44 4.62 23.18 -32.26
CA GLU A 44 4.16 21.95 -31.65
C GLU A 44 3.34 22.25 -30.38
N ASP A 45 3.82 23.12 -29.49
CA ASP A 45 3.10 23.54 -28.28
C ASP A 45 1.73 24.16 -28.60
N ILE A 46 1.65 24.96 -29.67
CA ILE A 46 0.38 25.56 -30.11
C ILE A 46 -0.57 24.50 -30.69
N ALA A 47 -0.03 23.51 -31.40
CA ALA A 47 -0.83 22.44 -31.99
C ALA A 47 -1.39 21.50 -30.92
N THR A 48 -0.58 21.16 -29.91
CA THR A 48 -1.03 20.34 -28.77
C THR A 48 -2.07 21.08 -27.94
N GLU A 49 -1.85 22.35 -27.62
CA GLU A 49 -2.83 23.19 -26.90
C GLU A 49 -4.17 23.27 -27.66
N LYS A 50 -4.13 23.52 -28.98
CA LYS A 50 -5.35 23.55 -29.80
C LYS A 50 -6.09 22.22 -29.80
N THR A 51 -5.35 21.12 -29.82
CA THR A 51 -5.91 19.76 -29.75
C THR A 51 -6.58 19.53 -28.40
N HIS A 52 -5.91 19.88 -27.31
CA HIS A 52 -6.46 19.75 -25.96
C HIS A 52 -7.71 20.60 -25.77
N GLN A 53 -7.68 21.86 -26.21
CA GLN A 53 -8.84 22.76 -26.16
C GLN A 53 -10.03 22.18 -26.94
N SER A 54 -9.79 21.61 -28.13
CA SER A 54 -10.85 20.97 -28.90
C SER A 54 -11.44 19.75 -28.19
N ILE A 55 -10.62 18.94 -27.53
CA ILE A 55 -11.08 17.78 -26.75
C ILE A 55 -11.91 18.24 -25.56
N PHE A 56 -11.44 19.24 -24.81
CA PHE A 56 -12.15 19.77 -23.65
C PHE A 56 -13.50 20.37 -24.03
N GLN A 57 -13.57 21.17 -25.10
CA GLN A 57 -14.83 21.70 -25.60
C GLN A 57 -15.80 20.60 -26.02
N GLY A 58 -15.28 19.54 -26.66
CA GLY A 58 -16.08 18.38 -27.05
C GLY A 58 -16.67 17.64 -25.85
N ILE A 59 -15.92 17.52 -24.75
CA ILE A 59 -16.37 16.87 -23.51
C ILE A 59 -17.31 17.78 -22.71
N GLU A 60 -16.99 19.07 -22.57
CA GLU A 60 -17.76 20.05 -21.80
C GLU A 60 -19.17 20.24 -22.36
N HIS A 61 -19.29 20.24 -23.68
CA HIS A 61 -20.57 20.39 -24.38
C HIS A 61 -21.13 19.05 -24.90
N TYR A 62 -20.60 17.92 -24.43
CA TYR A 62 -21.09 16.62 -24.87
C TYR A 62 -22.54 16.41 -24.43
N ASP A 63 -23.42 16.20 -25.41
CA ASP A 63 -24.82 15.90 -25.16
C ASP A 63 -24.98 14.44 -24.71
N LYS A 64 -25.24 14.24 -23.42
CA LYS A 64 -25.48 12.92 -22.83
C LYS A 64 -26.69 12.21 -23.44
N SER A 65 -27.64 12.93 -24.03
CA SER A 65 -28.80 12.32 -24.70
C SER A 65 -28.43 11.63 -26.02
N SER A 66 -27.25 11.92 -26.57
CA SER A 66 -26.69 11.23 -27.74
C SER A 66 -26.13 9.84 -27.42
N LEU A 67 -26.01 9.47 -26.14
CA LEU A 67 -25.60 8.13 -25.74
C LEU A 67 -26.66 7.12 -26.15
N GLN A 68 -26.20 6.05 -26.82
CA GLN A 68 -27.07 4.94 -27.18
C GLN A 68 -27.55 4.21 -25.92
N HIS A 69 -28.81 3.81 -25.91
CA HIS A 69 -29.34 2.97 -24.84
C HIS A 69 -28.58 1.64 -24.80
N THR A 70 -28.10 1.27 -23.62
CA THR A 70 -27.45 -0.03 -23.38
C THR A 70 -28.13 -0.69 -22.19
N GLU A 71 -28.48 -1.97 -22.34
CA GLU A 71 -29.07 -2.76 -21.27
C GLU A 71 -27.93 -3.38 -20.44
N THR A 72 -27.77 -2.94 -19.20
CA THR A 72 -26.76 -3.48 -18.27
C THR A 72 -27.40 -4.49 -17.33
N SER A 73 -26.97 -5.76 -17.42
CA SER A 73 -27.42 -6.83 -16.50
C SER A 73 -26.44 -6.94 -15.32
N GLU A 74 -26.84 -6.44 -14.15
CA GLU A 74 -26.13 -6.65 -12.90
C GLU A 74 -26.62 -7.95 -12.27
N LYS A 75 -25.78 -8.99 -12.27
CA LYS A 75 -26.14 -10.31 -11.75
C LYS A 75 -26.03 -10.36 -10.23
N ILE A 76 -26.91 -9.66 -9.53
CA ILE A 76 -27.16 -9.87 -8.10
C ILE A 76 -28.16 -11.03 -7.98
N THR A 77 -27.69 -12.27 -8.09
CA THR A 77 -28.53 -13.41 -7.73
C THR A 77 -28.47 -13.61 -6.23
N LEU A 78 -29.65 -13.59 -5.58
CA LEU A 78 -29.76 -14.03 -4.20
C LEU A 78 -29.28 -15.49 -4.11
N PRO A 79 -28.63 -15.89 -2.99
CA PRO A 79 -28.31 -17.29 -2.75
C PRO A 79 -29.55 -18.16 -2.93
N ASP A 80 -29.41 -19.29 -3.61
CA ASP A 80 -30.53 -20.19 -3.83
C ASP A 80 -30.79 -21.07 -2.58
N GLN A 81 -31.84 -21.88 -2.62
CA GLN A 81 -32.17 -22.76 -1.50
C GLN A 81 -31.08 -23.80 -1.21
N GLN A 82 -30.31 -24.19 -2.23
CA GLN A 82 -29.22 -25.15 -2.08
C GLN A 82 -28.02 -24.51 -1.39
N ASP A 83 -27.67 -23.27 -1.75
CA ASP A 83 -26.62 -22.48 -1.10
C ASP A 83 -26.90 -22.29 0.39
N ILE A 84 -28.15 -21.95 0.73
CA ILE A 84 -28.58 -21.76 2.12
C ILE A 84 -28.56 -23.09 2.90
N ALA A 85 -28.98 -24.18 2.28
CA ALA A 85 -28.97 -25.50 2.90
C ALA A 85 -27.53 -25.97 3.18
N ALA A 86 -26.63 -25.80 2.21
CA ALA A 86 -25.22 -26.16 2.36
C ALA A 86 -24.54 -25.38 3.48
N GLU A 87 -24.76 -24.05 3.54
CA GLU A 87 -24.24 -23.20 4.63
C GLU A 87 -24.78 -23.65 6.00
N LYS A 88 -26.07 -23.97 6.08
CA LYS A 88 -26.69 -24.43 7.33
C LYS A 88 -26.12 -25.76 7.80
N ASP A 89 -25.90 -26.70 6.88
CA ASP A 89 -25.31 -28.00 7.19
C ASP A 89 -23.86 -27.85 7.65
N GLN A 90 -23.09 -26.98 7.00
CA GLN A 90 -21.73 -26.65 7.40
C GLN A 90 -21.69 -26.02 8.80
N GLN A 91 -22.57 -25.06 9.09
CA GLN A 91 -22.66 -24.45 10.42
C GLN A 91 -23.06 -25.46 11.49
N ALA A 92 -23.98 -26.38 11.19
CA ALA A 92 -24.38 -27.45 12.09
C ALA A 92 -23.21 -28.39 12.41
N LEU A 93 -22.43 -28.76 11.40
CA LEU A 93 -21.22 -29.58 11.56
C LEU A 93 -20.20 -28.89 12.46
N LEU A 94 -19.86 -27.62 12.17
CA LEU A 94 -18.91 -26.84 12.96
C LEU A 94 -19.37 -26.70 14.42
N SER A 95 -20.65 -26.39 14.61
CA SER A 95 -21.27 -26.27 15.93
C SER A 95 -21.24 -27.58 16.71
N GLY A 96 -21.40 -28.72 16.03
CA GLY A 96 -21.34 -30.05 16.63
C GLY A 96 -19.92 -30.42 17.07
N ILE A 97 -18.91 -30.06 16.28
CA ILE A 97 -17.49 -30.27 16.62
C ILE A 97 -17.09 -29.38 17.80
N GLU A 98 -17.46 -28.09 17.77
CA GLU A 98 -17.11 -27.14 18.84
C GLU A 98 -17.70 -27.55 20.20
N ARG A 99 -18.93 -28.08 20.20
CA ARG A 99 -19.63 -28.51 21.42
C ARG A 99 -19.40 -29.98 21.76
N PHE A 100 -18.52 -30.67 21.05
CA PHE A 100 -18.30 -32.09 21.26
C PHE A 100 -17.67 -32.37 22.62
N ASP A 101 -18.39 -33.10 23.47
CA ASP A 101 -17.89 -33.54 24.76
C ASP A 101 -17.04 -34.82 24.61
N ALA A 102 -15.72 -34.67 24.68
CA ALA A 102 -14.78 -35.80 24.62
C ALA A 102 -14.96 -36.80 25.79
N SER A 103 -15.62 -36.41 26.88
CA SER A 103 -15.93 -37.33 27.98
C SER A 103 -17.06 -38.31 27.64
N ALA A 104 -17.88 -37.99 26.63
CA ALA A 104 -18.90 -38.90 26.10
C ALA A 104 -18.32 -40.04 25.26
N LEU A 105 -17.01 -40.02 24.95
CA LEU A 105 -16.35 -41.11 24.26
C LEU A 105 -16.30 -42.36 25.16
N LYS A 106 -16.76 -43.50 24.64
CA LYS A 106 -16.65 -44.78 25.33
C LYS A 106 -15.17 -45.12 25.53
N LYS A 107 -14.80 -45.50 26.75
CA LYS A 107 -13.46 -46.03 27.03
C LYS A 107 -13.26 -47.31 26.22
N THR A 108 -12.15 -47.36 25.50
CA THR A 108 -11.71 -48.53 24.74
C THR A 108 -10.28 -48.83 25.13
N GLU A 109 -9.98 -50.09 25.40
CA GLU A 109 -8.62 -50.55 25.66
C GLU A 109 -7.94 -50.82 24.32
N THR A 110 -6.87 -50.08 24.02
CA THR A 110 -6.08 -50.27 22.80
C THR A 110 -4.88 -51.16 23.11
N LEU A 111 -4.82 -52.36 22.51
CA LEU A 111 -3.64 -53.22 22.57
C LEU A 111 -2.59 -52.71 21.57
N GLU A 112 -1.67 -51.87 22.05
CA GLU A 112 -0.49 -51.47 21.27
C GLU A 112 0.50 -52.64 21.23
N LYS A 113 0.54 -53.35 20.10
CA LYS A 113 1.49 -54.43 19.85
C LYS A 113 2.86 -53.86 19.45
N ASN A 114 3.53 -53.23 20.41
CA ASN A 114 4.96 -52.95 20.36
C ASN A 114 5.71 -53.81 21.39
N PRO A 115 5.61 -55.16 21.35
CA PRO A 115 6.47 -55.98 22.20
C PRO A 115 7.92 -55.75 21.78
N LEU A 116 8.78 -55.41 22.75
CA LEU A 116 10.21 -55.45 22.53
C LEU A 116 10.59 -56.90 22.18
N PRO A 117 11.47 -57.12 21.19
CA PRO A 117 12.00 -58.44 20.90
C PRO A 117 12.52 -59.08 22.19
N THR A 118 12.19 -60.36 22.41
CA THR A 118 12.71 -61.08 23.58
C THR A 118 14.22 -61.29 23.43
N LYS A 119 14.90 -61.55 24.56
CA LYS A 119 16.34 -61.83 24.51
C LYS A 119 16.66 -63.05 23.65
N GLU A 120 15.80 -64.06 23.64
CA GLU A 120 16.00 -65.24 22.77
C GLU A 120 15.88 -64.87 21.29
N GLU A 121 14.91 -64.04 20.91
CA GLU A 121 14.72 -63.57 19.52
C GLU A 121 15.93 -62.75 19.05
N ILE A 122 16.47 -61.89 19.92
CA ILE A 122 17.68 -61.10 19.64
C ILE A 122 18.91 -62.00 19.48
N GLU A 123 19.05 -63.02 20.32
CA GLU A 123 20.19 -63.95 20.25
C GLU A 123 20.12 -64.87 19.02
N GLN A 124 18.92 -65.31 18.62
CA GLN A 124 18.71 -66.08 17.39
C GLN A 124 19.06 -65.26 16.15
N GLU A 125 18.66 -63.99 16.09
CA GLU A 125 19.03 -63.10 14.97
C GLU A 125 20.53 -62.81 14.93
N LYS A 126 21.17 -62.66 16.10
CA LYS A 126 22.61 -62.42 16.20
C LYS A 126 23.47 -63.65 15.83
N ALA A 127 22.88 -64.84 15.88
CA ALA A 127 23.54 -66.11 15.55
C ALA A 127 23.31 -66.57 14.09
N ALA A 128 22.44 -65.89 13.34
CA ALA A 128 22.25 -66.06 11.89
C ALA A 128 23.26 -65.23 11.10
#